data_AF-A0A962BYC3-F1
#
_entry.id   AF-A0A962BYC3-F1
#
_cell.length_a   1.000
_cell.length_b   1.000
_cell.length_c   1.000
_cell.angle_alpha   90.00
_cell.angle_beta   90.00
_cell.angle_gamma   90.00
#
_symmetry.space_group_name_H-M   'P 1'
#
loop_
_entity.id
_entity.type
_entity.pdbx_description
1 polymer ?
#
loop_
_entity_poly.entity_id
_entity_poly.type
_entity_poly.pdbx_seq_one_letter_code
_entity_poly.pdbx_strand_id
1 'polypeptide(L)'
;MSRDATAARKSPRRRRWLIALLALLLLAILLVVAGWLWLFHSSSGRDFVLAQISAALPTLEDDRPALAFDRADGVLADTLHLYDLRYDLGDGLQLNVDDVEL
;
A
#
# COMPACT_ATOMS: atom_id res chain seq x y z
N MET A 1 -16.43 30.18 56.53
CA MET A 1 -15.47 29.27 55.88
C MET A 1 -16.18 27.94 55.66
N SER A 2 -16.76 27.73 54.47
CA SER A 2 -17.30 26.43 54.08
C SER A 2 -16.68 26.09 52.74
N ARG A 3 -15.69 25.19 52.77
CA ARG A 3 -15.11 24.57 51.59
C ARG A 3 -16.11 23.52 51.12
N ASP A 4 -17.01 23.92 50.23
CA ASP A 4 -17.87 22.96 49.56
C ASP A 4 -17.05 22.13 48.59
N ALA A 5 -17.03 20.84 48.88
CA ALA A 5 -16.26 19.84 48.22
C ALA A 5 -16.57 19.81 46.72
N THR A 6 -15.50 19.93 45.95
CA THR A 6 -15.37 19.70 44.52
C THR A 6 -15.91 18.32 44.16
N ALA A 7 -17.22 18.21 43.94
CA ALA A 7 -17.82 17.04 43.31
C ALA A 7 -17.49 17.05 41.82
N ALA A 8 -16.26 16.65 41.49
CA ALA A 8 -15.86 16.34 40.12
C ALA A 8 -16.65 15.12 39.64
N ARG A 9 -17.91 15.33 39.25
CA ARG A 9 -18.72 14.36 38.51
C ARG A 9 -18.02 14.14 37.17
N LYS A 10 -17.11 13.15 37.08
CA LYS A 10 -16.61 12.63 35.81
C LYS A 10 -17.81 12.11 35.04
N SER A 11 -18.31 12.96 34.15
CA SER A 11 -19.55 12.71 33.44
C SER A 11 -19.41 11.43 32.59
N PRO A 12 -20.41 10.53 32.58
CA PRO A 12 -20.36 9.27 31.83
C PRO A 12 -20.19 9.48 30.32
N ARG A 13 -20.45 10.70 29.83
CA ARG A 13 -20.19 11.13 28.46
C ARG A 13 -18.70 11.07 28.10
N ARG A 14 -17.77 11.48 28.97
CA ARG A 14 -16.32 11.44 28.66
C ARG A 14 -15.83 10.01 28.41
N ARG A 15 -16.33 9.03 29.19
CA ARG A 15 -15.98 7.62 29.00
C ARG A 15 -16.49 7.08 27.66
N ARG A 16 -17.70 7.46 27.23
CA ARG A 16 -18.24 7.08 25.91
C ARG A 16 -17.44 7.70 24.76
N TRP A 17 -17.02 8.96 24.88
CA TRP A 17 -16.16 9.61 23.89
C TRP A 17 -14.77 8.99 23.80
N LEU A 18 -14.17 8.63 24.94
CA LEU A 18 -12.89 7.92 24.95
C LEU A 18 -13.00 6.53 24.30
N ILE A 19 -14.09 5.80 24.55
CA ILE A 19 -14.35 4.51 23.91
C ILE A 19 -14.54 4.69 22.40
N ALA A 20 -15.27 5.73 21.96
CA ALA A 20 -15.46 6.02 20.54
C ALA A 20 -14.15 6.37 19.84
N LEU A 21 -13.30 7.19 20.47
CA LEU A 21 -11.95 7.49 19.96
C LEU A 21 -11.07 6.25 19.88
N LEU A 22 -11.10 5.41 20.91
CA LEU A 22 -10.34 4.15 20.93
C LEU A 22 -10.82 3.21 19.81
N ALA A 23 -12.14 3.10 19.61
CA ALA A 23 -12.72 2.30 18.54
C ALA A 23 -12.37 2.83 17.15
N LEU A 24 -12.38 4.16 16.97
CA LEU A 24 -11.97 4.79 15.72
C LEU A 24 -10.48 4.53 15.43
N LEU A 25 -9.63 4.65 16.45
CA LEU A 25 -8.20 4.36 16.32
C LEU A 25 -7.98 2.88 15.96
N LEU A 26 -8.68 1.97 16.64
CA LEU A 26 -8.60 0.54 16.36
C LEU A 26 -9.05 0.23 14.92
N LEU A 27 -10.14 0.85 14.47
CA LEU A 27 -10.64 0.73 13.11
C LEU A 27 -9.62 1.23 12.09
N ALA A 28 -8.99 2.39 12.35
CA ALA A 28 -7.94 2.93 11.48
C ALA A 28 -6.76 1.96 11.36
N ILE A 29 -6.30 1.39 12.48
CA ILE A 29 -5.23 0.37 12.48
C ILE A 29 -5.66 -0.86 11.67
N LEU A 30 -6.87 -1.37 11.86
CA LEU A 30 -7.41 -2.50 11.11
C LEU A 30 -7.43 -2.23 9.60
N LEU A 31 -7.82 -1.03 9.17
CA LEU A 31 -7.82 -0.64 7.77
C LEU A 31 -6.41 -0.60 7.18
N VAL A 32 -5.43 -0.09 7.95
CA VAL A 32 -4.02 -0.09 7.51
C VAL A 32 -3.50 -1.52 7.36
N VAL A 33 -3.76 -2.40 8.33
CA VAL A 33 -3.33 -3.81 8.27
C VAL A 33 -4.01 -4.54 7.12
N ALA A 34 -5.32 -4.35 6.93
CA ALA A 34 -6.06 -4.95 5.83
C ALA A 34 -5.54 -4.46 4.47
N GLY A 35 -5.27 -3.16 4.34
CA GLY A 35 -4.66 -2.57 3.14
C GLY A 35 -3.27 -3.14 2.87
N TRP A 36 -2.44 -3.30 3.90
CA TRP A 36 -1.11 -3.91 3.79
C TRP A 36 -1.19 -5.37 3.35
N LEU A 37 -2.00 -6.18 4.02
CA LEU A 37 -2.22 -7.58 3.64
C LEU A 37 -2.73 -7.70 2.21
N TRP A 38 -3.70 -6.86 1.84
CA TRP A 38 -4.23 -6.83 0.48
C TRP A 38 -3.16 -6.44 -0.55
N LEU A 39 -2.35 -5.42 -0.26
CA LEU A 39 -1.30 -4.97 -1.17
C LEU A 39 -0.27 -6.08 -1.43
N PHE A 40 0.14 -6.79 -0.38
CA PHE A 40 1.25 -7.74 -0.46
C PHE A 40 0.83 -9.19 -0.73
N HIS A 41 -0.39 -9.61 -0.34
CA HIS A 41 -0.84 -11.02 -0.44
C HIS A 41 -1.98 -11.23 -1.45
N SER A 42 -2.31 -10.23 -2.27
CA SER A 42 -3.35 -10.35 -3.31
C SER A 42 -2.78 -10.03 -4.69
N SER A 43 -3.28 -10.72 -5.73
CA SER A 43 -2.98 -10.43 -7.13
C SER A 43 -3.37 -8.99 -7.51
N SER A 44 -4.53 -8.52 -7.03
CA SER A 44 -4.98 -7.14 -7.27
C SER A 44 -4.08 -6.09 -6.61
N GLY A 45 -3.47 -6.42 -5.46
CA GLY A 45 -2.52 -5.54 -4.76
C GLY A 45 -1.20 -5.44 -5.52
N ARG A 46 -0.71 -6.57 -6.03
CA ARG A 46 0.42 -6.65 -6.95
C ARG A 46 0.19 -5.80 -8.19
N ASP A 47 -0.93 -5.99 -8.88
CA ASP A 47 -1.23 -5.25 -10.11
C ASP A 47 -1.28 -3.73 -9.86
N PHE A 48 -1.81 -3.31 -8.69
CA PHE A 48 -1.78 -1.91 -8.28
C PHE A 48 -0.36 -1.38 -8.08
N VAL A 49 0.51 -2.11 -7.36
CA VAL A 49 1.90 -1.71 -7.14
C VAL A 49 2.67 -1.65 -8.45
N LEU A 50 2.51 -2.65 -9.32
CA LEU A 50 3.15 -2.67 -10.63
C LEU A 50 2.69 -1.47 -11.48
N ALA A 51 1.40 -1.15 -11.49
CA ALA A 51 0.89 0.04 -12.17
C ALA A 51 1.49 1.34 -11.61
N GLN A 52 1.68 1.45 -10.29
CA GLN A 52 2.34 2.61 -9.68
C GLN A 52 3.82 2.70 -10.05
N ILE A 53 4.53 1.57 -10.13
CA ILE A 53 5.93 1.53 -10.59
C ILE A 53 6.02 1.97 -12.04
N SER A 54 5.17 1.42 -12.92
CA SER A 54 5.10 1.83 -14.32
C SER A 54 4.77 3.32 -14.50
N ALA A 55 3.95 3.89 -13.61
CA ALA A 55 3.63 5.32 -13.62
C ALA A 55 4.75 6.21 -13.04
N ALA A 56 5.57 5.68 -12.14
CA ALA A 56 6.70 6.40 -11.55
C ALA A 56 7.93 6.40 -12.45
N LEU A 57 8.03 5.45 -13.38
CA LEU A 57 9.11 5.37 -14.35
C LEU A 57 8.91 6.42 -15.46
N PRO A 58 10.00 7.06 -15.92
CA PRO A 58 9.91 8.02 -17.02
C PRO A 58 9.38 7.32 -18.28
N THR A 59 8.49 8.00 -18.99
CA THR A 59 8.20 7.65 -20.38
C THR A 59 9.38 8.07 -21.25
N LEU A 60 9.75 7.22 -22.20
CA LEU A 60 10.81 7.51 -23.16
C LEU A 60 10.35 8.56 -24.18
N GLU A 61 11.28 9.08 -24.99
CA GLU A 61 11.01 10.11 -26.01
C GLU A 61 9.89 9.75 -27.00
N ASP A 62 9.62 8.45 -27.19
CA ASP A 62 8.52 7.93 -28.03
C ASP A 62 7.20 7.69 -27.27
N ASP A 63 7.05 8.23 -26.05
CA ASP A 63 5.89 8.00 -25.15
C ASP A 63 5.69 6.53 -24.76
N ARG A 64 6.76 5.72 -24.90
CA ARG A 64 6.78 4.31 -24.51
C ARG A 64 7.19 4.18 -23.04
N PRO A 65 6.54 3.29 -22.27
CA PRO A 65 6.94 3.04 -20.88
C PRO A 65 8.34 2.42 -20.86
N ALA A 66 9.23 2.96 -20.02
CA ALA A 66 10.58 2.44 -19.86
C ALA A 66 10.60 0.99 -19.33
N LEU A 67 9.53 0.55 -18.64
CA LEU A 67 9.36 -0.83 -18.16
C LEU A 67 8.04 -1.40 -18.69
N ALA A 68 8.12 -2.54 -19.36
CA ALA A 68 6.99 -3.32 -19.81
C ALA A 68 7.17 -4.80 -19.43
N PHE A 69 6.08 -5.48 -19.14
CA PHE A 69 6.03 -6.93 -18.89
C PHE A 69 4.67 -7.45 -19.42
N ASP A 70 4.61 -8.70 -19.86
CA ASP A 70 3.37 -9.27 -20.42
C ASP A 70 2.46 -9.80 -19.30
N ARG A 71 3.04 -10.54 -18.36
CA ARG A 71 2.31 -11.17 -17.27
C ARG A 71 3.10 -11.12 -15.97
N ALA A 72 2.36 -10.93 -14.89
CA ALA A 72 2.86 -11.15 -13.54
C ALA A 72 2.02 -12.24 -12.86
N ASP A 73 2.68 -13.21 -12.21
CA ASP A 73 2.07 -14.28 -11.41
C ASP A 73 2.62 -14.25 -9.97
N GLY A 74 1.83 -14.75 -9.02
CA GLY A 74 2.18 -14.70 -7.59
C GLY A 74 1.77 -13.42 -6.89
N VAL A 75 2.37 -13.16 -5.73
CA VAL A 75 2.05 -12.03 -4.83
C VAL A 75 3.34 -11.41 -4.28
N LEU A 76 3.33 -10.13 -3.92
CA LEU A 76 4.54 -9.41 -3.47
C LEU A 76 5.15 -9.91 -2.15
N ALA A 77 4.36 -10.55 -1.29
CA ALA A 77 4.83 -11.13 -0.02
C ALA A 77 5.53 -12.48 -0.18
N ASP A 78 5.43 -13.09 -1.36
CA ASP A 78 5.97 -14.40 -1.68
C ASP A 78 6.68 -14.30 -3.04
N THR A 79 6.88 -15.43 -3.72
CA THR A 79 7.46 -15.44 -5.06
C THR A 79 6.62 -14.64 -6.06
N LEU A 80 7.26 -13.65 -6.68
CA LEU A 80 6.69 -12.87 -7.79
C LEU A 80 7.39 -13.26 -9.08
N HIS A 81 6.62 -13.80 -10.04
CA HIS A 81 7.11 -14.11 -11.38
C HIS A 81 6.69 -13.03 -12.37
N LEU A 82 7.66 -12.46 -13.09
CA LEU A 82 7.45 -11.52 -14.17
C LEU A 82 7.91 -12.16 -15.48
N TYR A 83 6.99 -12.29 -16.42
CA TYR A 83 7.26 -12.87 -17.74
C TYR A 83 7.49 -11.77 -18.78
N ASP A 84 8.49 -11.97 -19.63
CA ASP A 84 8.84 -11.11 -20.75
C ASP A 84 9.06 -9.64 -20.29
N LEU A 85 9.93 -9.50 -19.29
CA LEU A 85 10.30 -8.21 -18.71
C LEU A 85 11.22 -7.46 -19.67
N ARG A 86 10.76 -6.31 -20.15
CA ARG A 86 11.49 -5.43 -21.05
C ARG A 86 11.74 -4.09 -20.36
N TYR A 87 13.00 -3.71 -20.27
CA TYR A 87 13.41 -2.43 -19.73
C TYR A 87 14.28 -1.68 -20.73
N ASP A 88 13.91 -0.44 -21.05
CA ASP A 88 14.62 0.42 -22.00
C ASP A 88 15.14 1.65 -21.27
N LEU A 89 16.48 1.82 -21.31
CA LEU A 89 17.19 2.86 -20.57
C LEU A 89 17.29 4.20 -21.33
N GLY A 90 16.72 4.31 -22.54
CA GLY A 90 16.73 5.53 -23.34
C GLY A 90 18.02 5.78 -24.15
N ASP A 91 19.15 5.20 -23.74
CA ASP A 91 20.42 5.26 -24.48
C ASP A 91 20.52 4.19 -25.60
N GLY A 92 19.38 3.60 -26.00
CA GLY A 92 19.31 2.48 -26.93
C GLY A 92 19.67 1.11 -26.32
N LEU A 93 19.94 1.07 -25.01
CA LEU A 93 20.16 -0.16 -24.27
C LEU A 93 18.82 -0.75 -23.81
N GLN A 94 18.52 -1.95 -24.31
CA GLN A 94 17.33 -2.71 -23.93
C GLN A 94 17.73 -3.98 -23.19
N LEU A 95 17.19 -4.16 -22.00
CA LEU A 95 17.25 -5.39 -21.23
C LEU A 95 15.95 -6.16 -21.49
N ASN A 96 16.09 -7.38 -22.01
CA ASN A 96 14.98 -8.31 -22.13
C ASN A 96 15.27 -9.54 -21.28
N VAL A 97 14.34 -9.88 -20.39
CA VAL A 97 14.45 -11.04 -19.52
C VAL A 97 13.17 -11.85 -19.65
N ASP A 98 13.31 -13.08 -20.13
CA ASP A 98 12.17 -13.96 -20.43
C ASP A 98 11.38 -14.32 -19.16
N ASP A 99 12.08 -14.54 -18.04
CA ASP A 99 11.50 -14.88 -16.74
C ASP A 99 12.34 -14.27 -15.62
N VAL A 100 11.67 -13.56 -14.71
CA VAL A 100 12.27 -12.98 -13.50
C VAL A 100 11.48 -13.44 -12.29
N GLU A 101 12.17 -14.09 -11.36
CA GLU A 101 11.66 -14.50 -10.04
C GLU A 101 12.22 -13.55 -8.98
N LEU A 102 11.33 -12.93 -8.18
CA LEU A 102 11.64 -11.97 -7.12
C LEU A 102 11.16 -12.47 -5.75
#